data_AF-A0A2Z2GWY6-F1
#
_entry.id   AF-A0A2Z2GWY6-F1
#
_cell.length_a   1.000
_cell.length_b   1.000
_cell.length_c   1.000
_cell.angle_alpha   90.00
_cell.angle_beta   90.00
_cell.angle_gamma   90.00
#
_symmetry.space_group_name_H-M   'P 1'
#
loop_
_entity.id
_entity.type
_entity.pdbx_description
1 polymer ?
#
loop_
_entity_poly.entity_id
_entity_poly.type
_entity_poly.pdbx_seq_one_letter_code
_entity_poly.pdbx_strand_id
1 'polypeptide(L)'
;AEPEIIEYLKTPPSRARLTALLAAMEMTPRELLREKGTPYAALDLGNTKWSDDDLIDHMMAHPILINRPIVVTRKGVRLCRPSEAMLDLL
;
A
#
# COMPACT_ATOMS: atom_id res chain seq x y z
N ALA A 1 -2.72 17.04 -17.18
CA ALA A 1 -2.11 15.74 -17.47
C ALA A 1 -3.01 14.68 -16.85
N GLU A 2 -3.33 13.62 -17.59
CA GLU A 2 -4.09 12.50 -17.05
C GLU A 2 -3.17 11.62 -16.18
N PRO A 3 -3.67 11.02 -15.08
CA PRO A 3 -2.86 10.15 -14.24
C PRO A 3 -2.60 8.81 -14.93
N GLU A 4 -1.41 8.24 -14.71
CA GLU A 4 -1.14 6.85 -15.07
C GLU A 4 -1.90 5.91 -14.12
N ILE A 5 -2.73 5.02 -14.67
CA ILE A 5 -3.52 4.07 -13.89
C ILE A 5 -2.81 2.71 -13.90
N ILE A 6 -2.34 2.31 -12.71
CA ILE A 6 -1.69 1.00 -12.53
C ILE A 6 -2.66 0.03 -11.86
N GLU A 7 -3.02 -1.04 -12.56
CA GLU A 7 -3.79 -2.16 -12.01
C GLU A 7 -2.91 -3.03 -11.10
N TYR A 8 -2.64 -2.58 -9.87
CA TYR A 8 -1.70 -3.23 -8.92
C TYR A 8 -1.99 -4.70 -8.61
N LEU A 9 -3.22 -5.20 -8.86
CA LEU A 9 -3.55 -6.62 -8.74
C LEU A 9 -3.02 -7.47 -9.90
N LYS A 10 -2.87 -6.88 -11.09
CA LYS A 10 -2.30 -7.52 -12.28
C LYS A 10 -0.81 -7.22 -12.40
N THR A 11 -0.42 -5.98 -12.10
CA THR A 11 0.95 -5.46 -12.19
C THR A 11 1.37 -4.89 -10.83
N PRO A 12 1.62 -5.74 -9.82
CA PRO A 12 2.03 -5.27 -8.51
C PRO A 12 3.35 -4.49 -8.57
N PRO A 13 3.56 -3.50 -7.69
CA PRO A 13 4.84 -2.84 -7.57
C PRO A 13 5.91 -3.85 -7.16
N SER A 14 7.16 -3.63 -7.58
CA SER A 14 8.30 -4.37 -7.03
C SER A 14 8.49 -4.07 -5.54
N ARG A 15 9.17 -4.95 -4.80
CA ARG A 15 9.50 -4.72 -3.39
C ARG A 15 10.16 -3.37 -3.17
N ALA A 16 11.18 -3.05 -3.96
CA ALA A 16 11.86 -1.76 -3.91
C ALA A 16 10.91 -0.57 -4.14
N ARG A 17 9.96 -0.70 -5.08
CA ARG A 17 8.96 0.33 -5.33
C ARG A 17 7.99 0.47 -4.15
N LEU A 18 7.51 -0.64 -3.59
CA LEU A 18 6.61 -0.63 -2.43
C LEU A 18 7.28 0.02 -1.21
N THR A 19 8.53 -0.35 -0.91
CA THR A 19 9.30 0.27 0.18
C THR A 19 9.49 1.78 -0.05
N ALA A 20 9.79 2.20 -1.29
CA ALA A 20 9.89 3.62 -1.62
C ALA A 20 8.55 4.37 -1.45
N LEU A 21 7.42 3.73 -1.79
CA LEU A 21 6.10 4.31 -1.59
C LEU A 21 5.78 4.46 -0.10
N LEU A 22 6.04 3.43 0.72
CA LEU A 22 5.86 3.47 2.17
C LEU A 22 6.66 4.61 2.81
N ALA A 23 7.94 4.74 2.44
CA ALA A 23 8.80 5.82 2.91
C ALA A 23 8.26 7.21 2.49
N ALA A 24 7.80 7.35 1.25
CA ALA A 24 7.24 8.61 0.74
C ALA A 24 5.89 8.98 1.37
N MET A 25 5.13 8.01 1.86
CA MET A 25 3.88 8.22 2.60
C MET A 25 4.11 8.41 4.10
N GLU A 26 5.35 8.22 4.59
CA GLU A 26 5.68 8.15 6.02
C GLU A 26 4.82 7.13 6.78
N MET A 27 4.52 6.00 6.13
CA MET A 27 3.67 4.93 6.67
C MET A 27 4.46 3.65 6.88
N THR A 28 4.11 2.92 7.94
CA THR A 28 4.58 1.55 8.16
C THR A 28 3.86 0.57 7.23
N PRO A 29 4.47 -0.59 6.90
CA PRO A 29 3.80 -1.65 6.17
C PRO A 29 2.48 -2.09 6.81
N ARG A 30 2.43 -2.08 8.15
CA ARG A 30 1.24 -2.45 8.93
C ARG A 30 0.07 -1.51 8.69
N GLU A 31 0.31 -0.21 8.60
CA GLU A 31 -0.73 0.79 8.30
C GLU A 31 -1.24 0.70 6.85
N LEU A 32 -0.41 0.16 5.94
CA LEU A 32 -0.78 -0.06 4.55
C LEU A 32 -1.61 -1.35 4.34
N LEU A 33 -1.66 -2.26 5.32
CA LEU A 33 -2.40 -3.50 5.17
C LEU A 33 -3.90 -3.24 5.04
N ARG A 34 -4.49 -3.91 4.06
CA ARG A 34 -5.94 -3.96 3.89
C ARG A 34 -6.49 -5.17 4.63
N GLU A 35 -7.35 -4.93 5.59
CA GLU A 35 -8.01 -6.00 6.37
C GLU A 35 -9.23 -6.60 5.65
N LYS A 36 -10.10 -5.76 5.06
CA LYS A 36 -11.39 -6.21 4.53
C LYS A 36 -11.28 -6.84 3.14
N GLY A 37 -11.72 -8.10 3.03
CA GLY A 37 -11.75 -8.85 1.77
C GLY A 37 -10.38 -9.33 1.31
N THR A 38 -9.50 -9.62 2.26
CA THR A 38 -8.12 -10.08 2.03
C THR A 38 -7.82 -11.25 2.98
N PRO A 39 -6.71 -11.99 2.79
CA PRO A 39 -6.31 -13.05 3.71
C PRO A 39 -5.72 -12.52 5.04
N TYR A 40 -5.85 -11.23 5.36
CA TYR A 40 -5.25 -10.60 6.56
C TYR A 40 -5.53 -11.37 7.86
N ALA A 41 -6.78 -11.72 8.11
CA ALA A 41 -7.18 -12.47 9.31
C ALA A 41 -6.72 -13.94 9.26
N ALA A 42 -6.77 -14.57 8.08
CA ALA A 42 -6.35 -15.96 7.90
C ALA A 42 -4.84 -16.14 8.10
N LEU A 43 -4.05 -15.11 7.80
CA LEU A 43 -2.60 -15.08 7.95
C LEU A 43 -2.13 -14.46 9.27
N ASP A 44 -3.07 -14.06 10.15
CA ASP A 44 -2.76 -13.43 11.46
C ASP A 44 -1.83 -12.21 11.33
N LEU A 45 -2.00 -11.39 10.29
CA LEU A 45 -1.07 -10.27 9.98
C LEU A 45 -1.17 -9.12 10.99
N GLY A 46 -2.25 -9.08 11.77
CA GLY A 46 -2.42 -8.13 12.89
C GLY A 46 -1.50 -8.43 14.07
N ASN A 47 -0.86 -9.59 14.12
CA ASN A 47 0.03 -9.98 15.19
C ASN A 47 1.35 -9.18 15.16
N THR A 48 1.80 -8.71 16.32
CA THR A 48 3.06 -7.96 16.48
C THR A 48 4.30 -8.82 16.28
N LYS A 49 4.14 -10.15 16.17
CA LYS A 49 5.23 -11.08 15.81
C LYS A 49 5.83 -10.81 14.43
N TRP A 50 5.05 -10.22 13.52
CA TRP A 50 5.48 -9.95 12.15
C TRP A 50 6.29 -8.66 12.08
N SER A 51 7.49 -8.77 11.51
CA SER A 51 8.33 -7.61 11.20
C SER A 51 7.81 -6.87 9.96
N ASP A 52 8.28 -5.63 9.79
CA ASP A 52 7.95 -4.82 8.62
C ASP A 52 8.35 -5.50 7.29
N ASP A 53 9.49 -6.18 7.28
CA ASP A 53 9.95 -6.96 6.12
C ASP A 53 9.04 -8.16 5.84
N ASP A 54 8.60 -8.88 6.89
CA ASP A 54 7.66 -10.00 6.72
C ASP A 54 6.33 -9.50 6.15
N LEU A 55 5.82 -8.36 6.61
CA LEU A 55 4.58 -7.78 6.12
C LEU A 55 4.69 -7.36 4.64
N ILE A 56 5.84 -6.82 4.25
CA ILE A 56 6.15 -6.51 2.85
C ILE A 56 6.15 -7.79 2.01
N ASP A 57 6.76 -8.87 2.50
CA ASP A 57 6.77 -10.15 1.78
C ASP A 57 5.37 -10.74 1.61
N HIS A 58 4.51 -10.63 2.63
CA HIS A 58 3.09 -11.00 2.49
C HIS A 58 2.37 -10.13 1.45
N MET A 59 2.64 -8.81 1.41
CA MET A 59 2.07 -7.93 0.37
C MET A 59 2.55 -8.27 -1.04
N MET A 60 3.78 -8.77 -1.19
CA MET A 60 4.31 -9.22 -2.47
C MET A 60 3.71 -10.56 -2.91
N ALA A 61 3.54 -11.49 -1.97
CA ALA A 61 2.85 -12.76 -2.23
C ALA A 61 1.35 -12.57 -2.51
N HIS A 62 0.73 -11.58 -1.86
CA HIS A 62 -0.68 -11.27 -1.96
C HIS A 62 -0.90 -9.77 -2.18
N PRO A 63 -0.78 -9.26 -3.43
CA PRO A 63 -0.97 -7.84 -3.74
C PRO A 63 -2.30 -7.26 -3.25
N ILE A 64 -3.33 -8.09 -3.09
CA ILE A 64 -4.63 -7.69 -2.52
C ILE A 64 -4.54 -7.13 -1.09
N LEU A 65 -3.47 -7.44 -0.35
CA LEU A 65 -3.18 -6.89 0.97
C LEU A 65 -2.77 -5.42 0.93
N ILE A 66 -2.34 -4.90 -0.22
CA ILE A 66 -1.98 -3.49 -0.37
C ILE A 66 -3.27 -2.65 -0.41
N ASN A 67 -3.41 -1.72 0.56
CA ASN A 67 -4.56 -0.83 0.61
C ASN A 67 -4.53 0.19 -0.54
N ARG A 68 -5.72 0.64 -0.94
CA ARG A 68 -5.94 1.42 -2.18
C ARG A 68 -6.93 2.58 -1.99
N PRO A 69 -6.85 3.63 -2.80
CA PRO A 69 -5.83 3.90 -3.82
C PRO A 69 -4.58 4.59 -3.24
N ILE A 70 -3.40 4.22 -3.74
CA ILE A 70 -2.16 4.98 -3.53
C ILE A 70 -2.01 5.93 -4.73
N VAL A 71 -1.84 7.21 -4.46
CA VAL A 71 -1.66 8.24 -5.49
C VAL A 71 -0.26 8.83 -5.37
N VAL A 72 0.43 8.94 -6.50
CA VAL A 72 1.78 9.50 -6.62
C VAL A 72 1.71 10.76 -7.47
N THR A 73 2.14 11.89 -6.93
CA THR A 73 2.28 13.15 -7.68
C THR A 73 3.64 13.77 -7.42
N ARG A 74 3.96 14.89 -8.09
CA ARG A 74 5.19 15.64 -7.81
C ARG A 74 5.20 16.26 -6.41
N LYS A 75 4.03 16.44 -5.80
CA LYS A 75 3.86 17.04 -4.46
C LYS A 75 4.04 16.02 -3.33
N GLY A 76 3.89 14.73 -3.63
CA GLY A 76 4.05 13.66 -2.64
C GLY A 76 3.36 12.37 -3.05
N VAL A 77 3.37 11.40 -2.13
CA VAL A 77 2.67 10.11 -2.26
C VAL A 77 1.71 9.96 -1.10
N ARG A 78 0.50 9.45 -1.34
CA ARG A 78 -0.48 9.23 -0.27
C ARG A 78 -1.41 8.06 -0.53
N LEU A 79 -1.80 7.38 0.55
CA LEU A 79 -2.97 6.52 0.58
C LEU A 79 -4.22 7.40 0.69
N CYS A 80 -4.97 7.56 -0.39
CA CYS A 80 -6.12 8.48 -0.44
C CYS A 80 -7.38 7.83 0.15
N ARG A 81 -7.35 7.59 1.46
CA ARG A 81 -8.51 7.18 2.27
C ARG A 81 -8.64 8.13 3.47
N PRO A 82 -9.65 9.00 3.50
CA PRO A 82 -10.79 9.09 2.57
C PRO A 82 -10.36 9.75 1.23
N SER A 83 -11.22 9.69 0.19
CA SER A 83 -10.86 10.13 -1.18
C SER A 83 -10.42 11.59 -1.27
N GLU A 84 -10.89 12.42 -0.34
CA GLU A 84 -10.58 13.84 -0.19
C GLU A 84 -9.10 14.07 0.12
N ALA A 85 -8.40 13.08 0.71
CA ALA A 85 -6.96 13.14 0.95
C ALA A 85 -6.13 13.27 -0.34
N MET A 86 -6.74 13.04 -1.51
CA MET A 86 -6.16 13.32 -2.82
C MET A 86 -6.02 14.81 -3.11
N LEU A 87 -6.88 15.68 -2.54
CA LEU A 87 -6.86 17.12 -2.80
C LEU A 87 -5.54 17.76 -2.39
N ASP A 88 -4.90 17.24 -1.34
CA ASP A 88 -3.58 17.67 -0.87
C ASP A 88 -2.46 17.38 -1.91
N LEU A 89 -2.72 16.51 -2.88
CA LEU A 89 -1.76 16.08 -3.92
C LEU A 89 -1.98 16.72 -5.30
N LEU A 90 -3.09 17.46 -5.49
CA LEU A 90 -3.40 18.21 -6.72
C LEU A 90 -2.65 19.53 -6.77
#